data_AF-A0A1D1UWP2-F1
#
_entry.id   AF-A0A1D1UWP2-F1
#
_cell.length_a   1.000
_cell.length_b   1.000
_cell.length_c   1.000
_cell.angle_alpha   90.00
_cell.angle_beta   90.00
_cell.angle_gamma   90.00
#
_symmetry.space_group_name_H-M   'P 1'
#
loop_
_entity.id
_entity.type
_entity.pdbx_description
1 polymer ?
#
loop_
_entity_poly.entity_id
_entity_poly.type
_entity_poly.pdbx_seq_one_letter_code
_entity_poly.pdbx_strand_id
1 'polypeptide(L)'
;MDGFLDNDESSSRRIGVHIRDDLQVAIVSSDVITNSSKILENSQAYLEDTKNFLSQSGDIIDLVRENATNVENLRDGVLAGRQLLQTVKEGKSTTRKEILKAIANVRQEYEAKKLELNRLLEQERLLQTKIDEFIKPAQAS
;
A
#
# COMPACT_ATOMS: atom_id res chain seq x y z
N MET A 1 -79.04 -53.16 -7.56
CA MET A 1 -78.89 -51.69 -7.53
C MET A 1 -79.02 -51.26 -6.07
N ASP A 2 -78.14 -51.70 -5.19
CA ASP A 2 -76.68 -51.48 -5.11
C ASP A 2 -76.32 -50.00 -4.96
N GLY A 3 -76.07 -49.64 -3.70
CA GLY A 3 -74.98 -48.76 -3.28
C GLY A 3 -75.05 -47.30 -3.71
N PHE A 4 -75.59 -46.44 -2.85
CA PHE A 4 -75.02 -45.11 -2.71
C PHE A 4 -73.71 -45.27 -1.95
N LEU A 5 -72.60 -45.01 -2.65
CA LEU A 5 -71.26 -45.03 -2.10
C LEU A 5 -71.15 -43.94 -1.03
N ASP A 6 -71.16 -44.36 0.23
CA ASP A 6 -70.49 -43.66 1.32
C ASP A 6 -69.00 -43.59 0.98
N ASN A 7 -68.57 -42.49 0.36
CA ASN A 7 -67.16 -42.12 0.33
C ASN A 7 -66.89 -41.22 1.52
N ASP A 8 -66.54 -41.91 2.60
CA ASP A 8 -65.97 -41.39 3.82
C ASP A 8 -64.61 -40.72 3.53
N GLU A 9 -64.60 -39.40 3.36
CA GLU A 9 -63.43 -38.57 3.64
C GLU A 9 -63.83 -37.52 4.68
N SER A 10 -63.90 -37.99 5.92
CA SER A 10 -63.92 -37.21 7.15
C SER A 10 -62.67 -36.33 7.28
N SER A 11 -62.61 -35.26 6.50
CA SER A 11 -61.71 -34.13 6.72
C SER A 11 -62.56 -32.95 7.17
N SER A 12 -62.81 -32.87 8.48
CA SER A 12 -63.39 -31.69 9.11
C SER A 12 -62.52 -30.48 8.78
N ARG A 13 -62.92 -29.69 7.76
CA ARG A 13 -62.24 -28.44 7.37
C ARG A 13 -62.21 -27.52 8.59
N ARG A 14 -61.03 -27.34 9.16
CA ARG A 14 -60.84 -26.45 10.31
C ARG A 14 -60.98 -25.01 9.82
N ILE A 15 -61.99 -24.33 10.32
CA ILE A 15 -62.25 -22.92 10.03
C ILE A 15 -61.61 -22.09 11.15
N GLY A 16 -60.74 -21.16 10.80
CA GLY A 16 -60.24 -20.15 11.72
C GLY A 16 -61.22 -18.99 11.78
N VAL A 17 -61.70 -18.67 12.99
CA VAL A 17 -62.58 -17.52 13.23
C VAL A 17 -61.73 -16.40 13.81
N HIS A 18 -61.65 -15.27 13.10
CA HIS A 18 -61.02 -14.05 13.60
C HIS A 18 -62.06 -12.97 13.84
N ILE A 19 -62.12 -12.49 15.09
CA ILE A 19 -63.00 -11.39 15.49
C ILE A 19 -62.14 -10.13 15.53
N ARG A 20 -62.50 -9.15 14.70
CA ARG A 20 -61.84 -7.84 14.68
C ARG A 20 -62.34 -6.95 15.81
N ASP A 21 -61.60 -5.89 16.12
CA ASP A 21 -61.90 -4.93 17.20
C ASP A 21 -63.24 -4.18 17.00
N ASP A 22 -63.79 -4.19 15.78
CA ASP A 22 -65.11 -3.67 15.41
C ASP A 22 -66.23 -4.72 15.47
N LEU A 23 -65.99 -5.86 16.11
CA LEU A 23 -66.89 -7.01 16.26
C LEU A 23 -67.27 -7.72 14.94
N GLN A 24 -66.56 -7.43 13.83
CA GLN A 24 -66.75 -8.17 12.59
C GLN A 24 -66.04 -9.53 12.63
N VAL A 25 -66.77 -10.58 12.24
CA VAL A 25 -66.28 -11.97 12.23
C VAL A 25 -65.79 -12.34 10.83
N ALA A 26 -64.48 -12.52 10.67
CA ALA A 26 -63.88 -13.06 9.46
C ALA A 26 -63.68 -14.57 9.60
N ILE A 27 -64.32 -15.33 8.71
CA ILE A 27 -64.19 -16.78 8.60
C ILE A 27 -63.12 -17.07 7.56
N VAL A 28 -61.98 -17.61 7.99
CA VAL A 28 -60.83 -17.86 7.13
C VAL A 28 -60.53 -19.35 7.11
N SER A 29 -60.28 -19.93 5.93
CA SER A 29 -59.96 -21.36 5.83
C SER A 29 -58.60 -21.67 6.46
N SER A 30 -58.43 -22.89 6.99
CA SER A 30 -57.15 -23.41 7.48
C SER A 30 -56.01 -23.26 6.47
N ASP A 31 -56.33 -23.38 5.18
CA ASP A 31 -55.36 -23.30 4.09
C ASP A 31 -54.81 -21.88 3.95
N VAL A 32 -55.68 -20.87 4.09
CA VAL A 32 -55.25 -19.46 4.07
C VAL A 32 -54.36 -19.15 5.28
N ILE A 33 -54.70 -19.63 6.48
CA ILE A 33 -53.86 -19.44 7.68
C ILE A 33 -52.49 -20.11 7.52
N THR A 34 -52.47 -21.34 7.00
CA THR A 34 -51.23 -22.10 6.80
C THR A 34 -50.35 -21.44 5.72
N ASN A 35 -50.95 -21.01 4.62
CA ASN A 35 -50.24 -20.32 3.54
C ASN A 35 -49.74 -18.94 3.99
N SER A 36 -50.54 -18.18 4.73
CA SER A 36 -50.11 -16.89 5.32
C SER A 36 -48.96 -17.09 6.31
N SER A 37 -48.98 -18.13 7.13
CA SER A 37 -47.90 -18.45 8.07
C SER A 37 -46.61 -18.80 7.32
N LYS A 38 -46.69 -19.62 6.27
CA LYS A 38 -45.53 -19.93 5.40
C LYS A 38 -44.99 -18.70 4.69
N ILE A 39 -45.85 -17.81 4.20
CA ILE A 39 -45.44 -16.55 3.58
C ILE A 39 -44.73 -15.66 4.60
N LEU A 40 -45.22 -15.60 5.83
CA LEU A 40 -44.59 -14.83 6.91
C LEU A 40 -43.20 -15.39 7.25
N GLU A 41 -43.08 -16.70 7.43
CA GLU A 41 -41.79 -17.37 7.70
C GLU A 41 -40.78 -17.12 6.57
N ASN A 42 -41.20 -17.31 5.32
CA ASN A 42 -40.34 -17.04 4.16
C ASN A 42 -39.92 -15.58 4.11
N SER A 43 -40.84 -14.65 4.39
CA SER A 43 -40.55 -13.22 4.39
C SER A 43 -39.57 -12.83 5.50
N GLN A 44 -39.67 -13.47 6.68
CA GLN A 44 -38.71 -13.29 7.78
C GLN A 44 -37.33 -13.84 7.42
N ALA A 45 -37.26 -15.01 6.77
CA ALA A 45 -36.00 -15.57 6.29
C ALA A 45 -35.31 -14.63 5.27
N TYR A 46 -36.07 -14.10 4.29
CA TYR A 46 -35.54 -13.13 3.32
C TYR A 46 -35.02 -11.85 3.98
N LEU A 47 -35.68 -11.35 5.02
CA LEU A 47 -35.22 -10.18 5.76
C LEU A 47 -33.90 -10.44 6.48
N GLU A 48 -33.75 -11.61 7.12
CA GLU A 48 -32.50 -11.96 7.81
C GLU A 48 -31.35 -12.19 6.82
N ASP A 49 -31.61 -12.85 5.68
CA ASP A 49 -30.62 -13.00 4.60
C ASP A 49 -30.18 -11.65 4.03
N THR A 50 -31.13 -10.73 3.83
CA THR A 50 -30.83 -9.37 3.35
C THR A 50 -29.98 -8.59 4.36
N LYS A 51 -30.29 -8.72 5.65
CA LYS A 51 -29.52 -8.11 6.73
C LYS A 51 -28.09 -8.65 6.78
N ASN A 52 -27.91 -9.97 6.63
CA ASN A 52 -26.60 -10.60 6.56
C ASN A 52 -25.80 -10.11 5.34
N PHE A 53 -26.45 -10.01 4.18
CA PHE A 53 -25.83 -9.50 2.95
C PHE A 53 -25.40 -8.02 3.09
N LEU A 54 -26.23 -7.18 3.70
CA LEU A 54 -25.90 -5.78 3.96
C LEU A 54 -24.72 -5.64 4.92
N SER A 55 -24.64 -6.49 5.96
CA SER A 55 -23.50 -6.51 6.88
C SER A 55 -22.20 -6.86 6.16
N GLN A 56 -22.20 -7.96 5.39
CA GLN A 56 -21.03 -8.38 4.62
C GLN A 56 -20.61 -7.34 3.57
N SER A 57 -21.58 -6.66 2.96
CA SER A 57 -21.31 -5.58 2.01
C SER A 57 -20.65 -4.38 2.69
N GLY A 58 -21.03 -4.06 3.94
CA GLY A 58 -20.36 -3.06 4.77
C GLY A 58 -18.89 -3.41 4.99
N ASP A 59 -18.60 -4.64 5.42
CA ASP A 59 -17.23 -5.12 5.64
C ASP A 59 -16.38 -5.06 4.36
N ILE A 60 -16.97 -5.40 3.20
CA ILE A 60 -16.30 -5.30 1.90
C ILE A 60 -15.99 -3.85 1.53
N ILE A 61 -16.93 -2.93 1.77
CA ILE A 61 -16.72 -1.49 1.48
C ILE A 61 -15.58 -0.95 2.34
N ASP A 62 -15.51 -1.33 3.61
CA ASP A 62 -14.45 -0.89 4.51
C ASP A 62 -13.09 -1.49 4.11
N LEU A 63 -13.04 -2.78 3.73
CA LEU A 63 -11.85 -3.41 3.17
C LEU A 63 -11.36 -2.73 1.88
N VAL A 64 -12.28 -2.35 0.99
CA VAL A 64 -11.95 -1.64 -0.25
C VAL A 64 -11.41 -0.25 0.07
N ARG A 65 -11.99 0.46 1.05
CA ARG A 65 -11.51 1.77 1.49
C ARG A 65 -10.10 1.69 2.08
N GLU A 66 -9.85 0.72 2.96
CA GLU A 66 -8.53 0.49 3.55
C GLU A 66 -7.48 0.16 2.47
N ASN A 67 -7.83 -0.73 1.53
CA ASN A 67 -6.95 -1.05 0.41
C ASN A 67 -6.67 0.16 -0.50
N ALA A 68 -7.66 1.01 -0.75
CA ALA A 68 -7.47 2.23 -1.52
C ALA A 68 -6.45 3.16 -0.85
N THR A 69 -6.58 3.37 0.47
CA THR A 69 -5.62 4.17 1.25
C THR A 69 -4.21 3.55 1.24
N ASN A 70 -4.10 2.22 1.37
CA ASN A 70 -2.81 1.53 1.29
C ASN A 70 -2.15 1.68 -0.08
N VAL A 71 -2.92 1.60 -1.17
CA VAL A 71 -2.43 1.81 -2.53
C VAL A 71 -1.95 3.25 -2.73
N GLU A 72 -2.66 4.25 -2.19
CA GLU A 72 -2.23 5.64 -2.24
C GLU A 72 -0.91 5.87 -1.50
N ASN A 73 -0.77 5.32 -0.29
CA ASN A 73 0.48 5.39 0.47
C ASN A 73 1.66 4.76 -0.27
N LEU A 74 1.44 3.59 -0.89
CA LEU A 74 2.46 2.93 -1.73
C LEU A 74 2.83 3.78 -2.94
N ARG A 75 1.84 4.37 -3.62
CA ARG A 75 2.07 5.26 -4.77
C ARG A 75 2.95 6.44 -4.37
N ASP A 76 2.66 7.08 -3.25
CA ASP A 76 3.40 8.25 -2.79
C ASP A 76 4.84 7.87 -2.40
N GLY A 77 5.04 6.72 -1.76
CA GLY A 77 6.37 6.15 -1.50
C GLY A 77 7.17 5.89 -2.79
N VAL A 78 6.53 5.33 -3.82
CA VAL A 78 7.17 5.10 -5.13
C VAL A 78 7.54 6.41 -5.81
N LEU A 79 6.68 7.43 -5.77
CA LEU A 79 6.95 8.75 -6.34
C LEU A 79 8.13 9.45 -5.65
N ALA A 80 8.19 9.41 -4.32
CA ALA A 80 9.31 9.94 -3.55
C ALA A 80 10.62 9.22 -3.90
N GLY A 81 10.60 7.88 -3.98
CA GLY A 81 11.75 7.08 -4.41
C GLY A 81 12.22 7.43 -5.82
N ARG A 82 11.29 7.62 -6.76
CA ARG A 82 11.60 8.05 -8.13
C ARG A 82 12.26 9.43 -8.17
N GLN A 83 11.77 10.40 -7.40
CA GLN A 83 12.37 11.74 -7.32
C GLN A 83 13.79 11.69 -6.73
N LEU A 84 14.03 10.85 -5.73
CA LEU A 84 15.35 10.64 -5.16
C LEU A 84 16.32 10.08 -6.23
N LEU A 85 15.91 9.02 -6.93
CA LEU A 85 16.71 8.44 -8.02
C LEU A 85 16.98 9.44 -9.15
N GLN A 86 16.00 10.27 -9.49
CA GLN A 86 16.17 11.33 -10.48
C GLN A 86 17.20 12.38 -10.02
N THR A 87 17.17 12.77 -8.74
CA THR A 87 18.15 13.70 -8.16
C THR A 87 19.57 13.13 -8.20
N VAL A 88 19.71 11.83 -7.95
CA VAL A 88 20.99 11.11 -8.10
C VAL A 88 21.42 11.07 -9.57
N LYS A 89 20.51 10.71 -10.49
CA LYS A 89 20.78 10.66 -11.94
C LYS A 89 21.24 12.01 -12.50
N GLU A 90 20.58 13.10 -12.12
CA GLU A 90 20.93 14.46 -12.54
C GLU A 90 22.23 14.99 -11.90
N GLY A 91 22.88 14.19 -11.04
CA GLY A 91 24.10 14.59 -10.36
C GLY A 91 23.90 15.73 -9.37
N LYS A 92 22.65 16.04 -9.00
CA LYS A 92 22.28 17.07 -8.03
C LYS A 92 22.33 16.56 -6.59
N SER A 93 22.57 15.26 -6.39
CA SER A 93 22.85 14.67 -5.07
C SER A 93 23.89 15.50 -4.32
N THR A 94 23.53 15.94 -3.12
CA THR A 94 24.40 16.70 -2.21
C THR A 94 25.72 15.97 -1.98
N THR A 95 25.65 14.66 -1.78
CA THR A 95 26.82 13.78 -1.61
C THR A 95 27.78 13.84 -2.80
N ARG A 96 27.27 13.87 -4.05
CA ARG A 96 28.12 13.98 -5.23
C ARG A 96 28.84 15.33 -5.28
N LYS A 97 28.18 16.42 -4.90
CA LYS A 97 28.80 17.76 -4.84
C LYS A 97 29.90 17.82 -3.78
N GLU A 98 29.67 17.23 -2.61
CA GLU A 98 30.65 17.14 -1.54
C GLU A 98 31.88 16.33 -1.95
N ILE A 99 31.67 15.17 -2.60
CA ILE A 99 32.75 14.36 -3.15
C ILE A 99 33.57 15.15 -4.18
N LEU A 100 32.92 15.84 -5.12
CA LEU A 100 33.61 16.66 -6.12
C LEU A 100 34.42 17.79 -5.48
N LYS A 101 33.88 18.44 -4.44
CA LYS A 101 34.61 19.46 -3.67
C LYS A 101 35.83 18.88 -2.95
N ALA A 102 35.69 17.70 -2.34
CA ALA A 102 36.80 17.01 -1.69
C ALA A 102 37.90 16.63 -2.69
N ILE A 103 37.52 16.10 -3.87
CA ILE A 103 38.46 15.79 -4.96
C ILE A 103 39.22 17.04 -5.40
N ALA A 104 38.52 18.18 -5.56
CA ALA A 104 39.15 19.44 -5.95
C ALA A 104 40.18 19.92 -4.91
N ASN A 105 39.84 19.86 -3.62
CA ASN A 105 40.74 20.23 -2.54
C ASN A 105 42.00 19.35 -2.50
N VAL A 106 41.84 18.02 -2.58
CA VAL A 106 42.97 17.08 -2.60
C VAL A 106 43.88 17.33 -3.80
N ARG A 107 43.30 17.62 -4.97
CA ARG A 107 44.08 17.93 -6.18
C ARG A 107 44.88 19.23 -6.02
N GLN A 108 44.29 20.25 -5.40
CA GLN A 108 44.97 21.51 -5.13
C GLN A 108 46.14 21.31 -4.15
N GLU A 109 45.93 20.55 -3.06
CA GLU A 109 47.00 20.21 -2.13
C GLU A 109 48.13 19.42 -2.78
N TYR A 110 47.78 18.46 -3.65
CA TYR A 110 48.75 17.69 -4.41
C TYR A 110 49.61 18.57 -5.33
N GLU A 111 48.99 19.48 -6.10
CA GLU A 111 49.74 20.39 -6.98
C GLU A 111 50.63 21.35 -6.17
N ALA A 112 50.17 21.83 -5.01
CA ALA A 112 50.98 22.66 -4.12
C ALA A 112 52.21 21.89 -3.61
N LYS A 113 52.04 20.64 -3.15
CA LYS A 113 53.14 19.79 -2.70
C LYS A 113 54.10 19.43 -3.83
N LYS A 114 53.59 19.19 -5.03
CA LYS A 114 54.40 18.92 -6.22
C LYS A 114 55.26 20.13 -6.60
N LEU A 115 54.70 21.34 -6.52
CA LEU A 115 55.44 22.57 -6.77
C LEU A 115 56.56 22.77 -5.74
N GLU A 116 56.28 22.52 -4.46
CA GLU A 116 57.29 22.59 -3.40
C GLU A 116 58.39 21.54 -3.58
N LEU A 117 58.03 20.30 -3.95
CA LEU A 117 59.01 19.27 -4.26
C LEU A 117 59.95 19.68 -5.40
N ASN A 118 59.40 20.23 -6.49
CA ASN A 118 60.22 20.72 -7.61
C ASN A 118 61.17 21.85 -7.17
N ARG A 119 60.70 22.75 -6.28
CA ARG A 119 61.53 23.82 -5.72
C ARG A 119 62.71 23.25 -4.92
N LEU A 120 62.45 22.25 -4.08
CA LEU A 120 63.48 21.58 -3.27
C LEU A 120 64.49 20.82 -4.13
N LEU A 121 64.03 20.11 -5.16
CA LEU A 121 64.92 19.41 -6.10
C LEU A 121 65.85 20.38 -6.85
N GLU A 122 65.36 21.55 -7.26
CA GLU A 122 66.21 22.55 -7.90
C GLU A 122 67.23 23.15 -6.91
N GLN A 123 66.83 23.37 -5.65
CA GLN A 123 67.76 23.79 -4.60
C GLN A 123 68.85 22.75 -4.34
N GLU A 124 68.48 21.48 -4.27
CA GLU A 124 69.42 20.37 -4.13
C GLU A 124 70.40 20.32 -5.32
N ARG A 125 69.90 20.44 -6.56
CA ARG A 125 70.74 20.49 -7.77
C ARG A 125 71.76 21.63 -7.73
N LEU A 126 71.33 22.82 -7.29
CA LEU A 126 72.22 23.98 -7.14
C LEU A 126 73.26 23.77 -6.04
N LEU A 127 72.88 23.18 -4.91
CA LEU A 127 73.82 22.84 -3.84
C LEU A 127 74.83 21.79 -4.30
N GLN A 128 74.38 20.75 -5.01
CA GLN A 128 75.24 19.73 -5.58
C GLN A 128 76.28 20.34 -6.53
N THR A 129 75.85 21.26 -7.41
CA THR A 129 76.75 21.98 -8.32
C THR A 129 77.81 22.76 -7.55
N LYS A 130 77.43 23.48 -6.49
CA LYS A 130 78.38 24.20 -5.63
C LYS A 130 79.35 23.25 -4.95
N ILE A 131 78.87 22.14 -4.41
CA ILE A 131 79.72 21.12 -3.79
C ILE A 131 80.73 20.58 -4.82
N ASP A 132 80.31 20.28 -6.03
CA ASP A 132 81.19 19.81 -7.11
C ASP A 132 82.24 20.87 -7.49
N GLU A 133 81.89 22.15 -7.48
CA GLU A 133 82.84 23.27 -7.67
C GLU A 133 83.88 23.35 -6.54
N PHE A 134 83.50 23.09 -5.29
CA PHE A 134 84.41 23.05 -4.15
C PHE A 134 85.32 21.80 -4.14
N ILE A 135 84.84 20.68 -4.67
CA ILE A 135 85.57 19.40 -4.69
C ILE A 135 86.46 19.27 -5.93
N LYS A 136 86.22 20.05 -7.00
CA LYS A 136 87.17 20.13 -8.14
C LYS A 136 88.56 20.43 -7.57
N PRO A 137 89.53 19.52 -7.79
CA PRO A 137 90.77 19.56 -7.04
C PRO A 137 91.50 20.86 -7.33
N ALA A 138 92.23 21.36 -6.33
CA ALA A 138 93.29 22.35 -6.47
C ALA A 138 94.47 21.81 -7.32
N GLN A 139 94.18 21.15 -8.45
CA GLN A 139 95.12 20.71 -9.47
C GLN A 139 95.31 21.83 -10.49
N ALA A 140 95.80 22.97 -10.00
CA ALA A 140 96.38 24.02 -10.82
C ALA A 140 97.28 24.88 -9.91
N SER A 141 98.31 24.26 -9.35
CA SER A 141 99.50 24.93 -8.81
C SER A 141 100.66 23.95 -8.80
#